data_AF-A0A949G542-F1
#
_entry.id   AF-A0A949G542-F1
#
_cell.length_a   1.000
_cell.length_b   1.000
_cell.length_c   1.000
_cell.angle_alpha   90.00
_cell.angle_beta   90.00
_cell.angle_gamma   90.00
#
_symmetry.space_group_name_H-M   'P 1'
#
loop_
_entity.id
_entity.type
_entity.pdbx_description
1 polymer ?
#
loop_
_entity_poly.entity_id
_entity_poly.type
_entity_poly.pdbx_seq_one_letter_code
_entity_poly.pdbx_strand_id
1 'polypeptide(L)'
;EEWLTGGTFGINNIARPEAFGVSFDGNLAYYYLVLGLTLFLAVLLLGLLRSPWGKAFTALRDNPIRAESLGVDIRNYTLLSFAIGAAYAGVAGALFASLVQFIDPAPFNVEASIMMYLMVVVGGPGYFFGPMLGAAVGVILPEWLRFAQAWYLFVFGSAVVVLMIWLPDGLLSIPDRIRAKRQSREASALRAAAGKSEGLKA
;
A
#
# COMPACT_ATOMS: atom_id res chain seq x y z
N GLU A 1 15.68 30.09 -3.20
CA GLU A 1 14.39 29.49 -2.78
C GLU A 1 13.19 30.02 -3.56
N GLU A 2 12.78 31.29 -3.43
CA GLU A 2 11.57 31.82 -4.12
C GLU A 2 11.64 31.81 -5.65
N TRP A 3 12.82 32.09 -6.23
CA TRP A 3 13.00 32.12 -7.69
C TRP A 3 12.82 30.75 -8.37
N LEU A 4 12.95 29.66 -7.60
CA LEU A 4 12.85 28.28 -8.10
C LEU A 4 11.54 27.61 -7.67
N THR A 5 11.01 27.95 -6.50
CA THR A 5 9.85 27.28 -5.89
C THR A 5 8.56 28.09 -5.92
N GLY A 6 8.63 29.39 -6.22
CA GLY A 6 7.49 30.31 -6.12
C GLY A 6 7.07 30.63 -4.68
N GLY A 7 7.81 30.16 -3.67
CA GLY A 7 7.51 30.39 -2.26
C GLY A 7 6.19 29.72 -1.83
N THR A 8 5.36 30.43 -1.09
CA THR A 8 4.04 29.94 -0.63
C THR A 8 3.00 29.87 -1.75
N PHE A 9 3.24 30.52 -2.89
CA PHE A 9 2.32 30.53 -4.03
C PHE A 9 2.50 29.33 -4.97
N GLY A 10 3.60 28.58 -4.83
CA GLY A 10 3.84 27.38 -5.62
C GLY A 10 4.22 27.64 -7.08
N ILE A 11 4.29 26.55 -7.86
CA ILE A 11 4.64 26.58 -9.29
C ILE A 11 3.38 26.27 -10.10
N ASN A 12 3.05 27.15 -11.05
CA ASN A 12 1.90 27.03 -11.96
C ASN A 12 2.34 26.54 -13.35
N ASN A 13 1.39 26.00 -14.13
CA ASN A 13 1.60 25.52 -15.50
C ASN A 13 2.67 24.42 -15.60
N ILE A 14 2.63 23.43 -14.71
CA ILE A 14 3.46 22.26 -14.89
C ILE A 14 2.96 21.51 -16.12
N ALA A 15 3.76 21.56 -17.19
CA ALA A 15 3.43 20.90 -18.44
C ALA A 15 3.28 19.39 -18.23
N ARG A 16 2.29 18.81 -18.91
CA ARG A 16 2.17 17.36 -18.98
C ARG A 16 3.35 16.83 -19.81
N PRO A 17 3.99 15.73 -19.39
CA PRO A 17 5.13 15.20 -20.11
C PRO A 17 4.71 14.80 -21.53
N GLU A 18 5.43 15.30 -22.52
CA GLU A 18 5.38 14.79 -23.88
C GLU A 18 6.43 13.67 -23.98
N ALA A 19 5.99 12.44 -24.26
CA ALA A 19 6.91 11.31 -24.40
C ALA A 19 6.84 10.76 -25.83
N PHE A 20 8.01 10.63 -26.46
CA PHE A 20 8.18 10.02 -27.80
C PHE A 20 7.30 10.64 -28.90
N GLY A 21 6.98 11.94 -28.81
CA GLY A 21 6.16 12.65 -29.80
C GLY A 21 4.65 12.46 -29.65
N VAL A 22 4.19 11.83 -28.56
CA VAL A 22 2.77 11.73 -28.20
C VAL A 22 2.47 12.75 -27.11
N SER A 23 1.49 13.64 -27.35
CA SER A 23 1.01 14.58 -26.34
C SER A 23 0.03 13.89 -25.39
N PHE A 24 0.33 13.98 -24.09
CA PHE A 24 -0.52 13.43 -23.02
C PHE A 24 -1.46 14.47 -22.42
N ASP A 25 -1.82 15.50 -23.20
CA ASP A 25 -2.70 16.58 -22.74
C ASP A 25 -4.12 16.11 -22.45
N GLY A 26 -4.59 15.06 -23.12
CA GLY A 26 -5.89 14.45 -22.83
C GLY A 26 -5.89 13.69 -21.50
N ASN A 27 -6.93 13.88 -20.65
CA ASN A 27 -7.06 13.17 -19.37
C ASN A 27 -7.01 11.64 -19.52
N LEU A 28 -7.57 11.09 -20.60
CA LEU A 28 -7.51 9.65 -20.89
C LEU A 28 -6.08 9.21 -21.25
N ALA A 29 -5.37 9.97 -22.06
CA ALA A 29 -3.98 9.65 -22.42
C ALA A 29 -3.09 9.69 -21.16
N TYR A 30 -3.25 10.74 -20.34
CA TYR A 30 -2.54 10.87 -19.08
C TYR A 30 -2.84 9.73 -18.10
N TYR A 31 -4.10 9.29 -18.02
CA TYR A 31 -4.49 8.12 -17.24
C TYR A 31 -3.73 6.86 -17.68
N TYR A 32 -3.66 6.58 -18.99
CA TYR A 32 -2.93 5.41 -19.50
C TYR A 32 -1.41 5.50 -19.26
N LEU A 33 -0.83 6.70 -19.30
CA LEU A 33 0.57 6.93 -18.92
C LEU A 33 0.81 6.56 -17.46
N VAL A 34 0.00 7.10 -16.55
CA VAL A 34 0.10 6.82 -15.10
C VAL A 34 -0.10 5.34 -14.84
N LEU A 35 -1.10 4.71 -15.47
CA LEU A 35 -1.37 3.28 -15.35
C LEU A 35 -0.19 2.45 -15.85
N GLY A 36 0.36 2.77 -17.01
CA GLY A 36 1.52 2.08 -17.58
C GLY A 36 2.75 2.17 -16.67
N LEU A 37 3.03 3.37 -16.16
CA LEU A 37 4.15 3.59 -15.24
C LEU A 37 3.93 2.88 -13.89
N THR A 38 2.70 2.88 -13.38
CA THR A 38 2.33 2.16 -12.15
C THR A 38 2.55 0.66 -12.33
N LEU A 39 2.11 0.07 -13.45
CA LEU A 39 2.33 -1.34 -13.75
C LEU A 39 3.82 -1.67 -13.91
N PHE A 40 4.57 -0.81 -14.59
CA PHE A 40 6.02 -0.97 -14.76
C PHE A 40 6.74 -0.98 -13.40
N LEU A 41 6.46 0.02 -12.54
CA LEU A 41 7.01 0.08 -11.19
C LEU A 41 6.56 -1.11 -10.33
N ALA A 42 5.31 -1.55 -10.45
CA ALA A 42 4.83 -2.74 -9.75
C ALA A 42 5.59 -4.00 -10.18
N VAL A 43 5.88 -4.17 -11.47
CA VAL A 43 6.68 -5.31 -11.97
C VAL A 43 8.12 -5.23 -11.48
N LEU A 44 8.74 -4.04 -11.48
CA LEU A 44 10.07 -3.85 -10.91
C LEU A 44 10.12 -4.23 -9.42
N LEU A 45 9.12 -3.78 -8.65
CA LEU A 45 9.01 -4.11 -7.23
C LEU A 45 8.80 -5.62 -7.01
N LEU A 46 7.97 -6.28 -7.84
CA LEU A 46 7.80 -7.73 -7.81
C LEU A 46 9.12 -8.47 -8.09
N GLY A 47 9.88 -8.02 -9.07
CA GLY A 47 11.21 -8.56 -9.38
C GLY A 47 12.15 -8.45 -8.19
N LEU A 48 12.19 -7.28 -7.55
CA LEU A 48 13.00 -7.03 -6.37
C LEU A 48 12.59 -7.93 -5.19
N LEU A 49 11.28 -8.05 -4.92
CA LEU A 49 10.76 -8.88 -3.82
C LEU A 49 10.98 -10.39 -4.03
N ARG A 50 11.03 -10.85 -5.29
CA ARG A 50 11.36 -12.25 -5.62
C ARG A 50 12.87 -12.53 -5.60
N SER A 51 13.70 -11.50 -5.65
CA SER A 51 15.16 -11.62 -5.59
C SER A 51 15.66 -11.95 -4.17
N PRO A 52 16.95 -12.30 -3.99
CA PRO A 52 17.54 -12.51 -2.68
C PRO A 52 17.38 -11.32 -1.72
N TRP A 53 17.35 -10.09 -2.25
CA TRP A 53 17.13 -8.87 -1.49
C TRP A 53 15.75 -8.86 -0.82
N GLY A 54 14.72 -9.35 -1.53
CA GLY A 54 13.36 -9.51 -0.98
C GLY A 54 13.28 -10.44 0.22
N LYS A 55 14.04 -11.54 0.20
CA LYS A 55 14.14 -12.46 1.34
C LYS A 55 14.82 -11.81 2.54
N ALA A 56 15.86 -11.01 2.31
CA ALA A 56 16.52 -10.25 3.37
C ALA A 56 15.60 -9.19 3.98
N PHE A 57 14.80 -8.47 3.18
CA PHE A 57 13.76 -7.57 3.70
C PHE A 57 12.72 -8.29 4.55
N THR A 58 12.30 -9.49 4.14
CA THR A 58 11.34 -10.31 4.90
C THR A 58 11.95 -10.77 6.22
N ALA A 59 13.19 -11.27 6.20
CA ALA A 59 13.89 -11.68 7.42
C ALA A 59 14.08 -10.52 8.40
N LEU A 60 14.41 -9.33 7.88
CA LEU A 60 14.56 -8.11 8.67
C LEU A 60 13.24 -7.69 9.32
N ARG A 61 12.12 -7.81 8.60
CA ARG A 61 10.77 -7.53 9.11
C ARG A 61 10.35 -8.50 10.21
N ASP A 62 10.66 -9.79 10.06
CA ASP A 62 10.23 -10.82 11.01
C ASP A 62 11.00 -10.74 12.34
N ASN A 63 12.34 -10.68 12.26
CA ASN A 63 13.18 -10.53 13.43
C ASN A 63 14.57 -9.96 13.05
N PRO A 64 14.83 -8.67 13.32
CA PRO A 64 16.10 -8.04 12.93
C PRO A 64 17.32 -8.68 13.61
N ILE A 65 17.21 -9.06 14.89
CA ILE A 65 18.30 -9.69 15.66
C ILE A 65 18.69 -11.04 15.03
N ARG A 66 17.69 -11.81 14.60
CA ARG A 66 17.92 -13.10 13.92
C ARG A 66 18.50 -12.91 12.53
N ALA A 67 18.06 -11.89 11.80
CA ALA A 67 18.60 -11.57 10.47
C ALA A 67 20.09 -11.18 10.54
N GLU A 68 20.46 -10.38 11.55
CA GLU A 68 21.85 -9.98 11.79
C GLU A 68 22.75 -11.19 12.08
N SER A 69 22.27 -12.14 12.88
CA SER A 69 22.98 -13.39 13.16
C SER A 69 23.19 -14.26 11.91
N LEU A 70 22.40 -14.06 10.85
CA LEU A 70 22.52 -14.72 9.55
C LEU A 70 23.37 -13.92 8.55
N GLY A 71 24.01 -12.83 9.00
CA GLY A 71 24.87 -11.98 8.17
C GLY A 71 24.13 -10.90 7.38
N VAL A 72 22.87 -10.60 7.69
CA VAL A 72 22.14 -9.49 7.06
C VAL A 72 22.47 -8.18 7.77
N ASP A 73 23.01 -7.21 7.03
CA ASP A 73 23.27 -5.87 7.55
C ASP A 73 21.96 -5.07 7.70
N ILE A 74 21.46 -4.98 8.93
CA ILE A 74 20.22 -4.26 9.27
C ILE A 74 20.24 -2.82 8.74
N ARG A 75 21.37 -2.12 8.90
CA ARG A 75 21.49 -0.70 8.55
C ARG A 75 21.37 -0.50 7.05
N ASN A 76 22.14 -1.26 6.27
CA ASN A 76 22.17 -1.13 4.82
C ASN A 76 20.82 -1.51 4.20
N TYR A 77 20.18 -2.58 4.67
CA TYR A 77 18.85 -2.95 4.17
C TYR A 77 17.77 -1.95 4.58
N THR A 78 17.83 -1.37 5.78
CA THR A 78 16.90 -0.31 6.19
C THR A 78 17.05 0.93 5.30
N LEU A 79 18.29 1.39 5.07
CA LEU A 79 18.56 2.54 4.18
C LEU A 79 18.12 2.26 2.73
N LEU A 80 18.35 1.05 2.25
CA LEU A 80 17.92 0.64 0.91
C LEU A 80 16.39 0.65 0.79
N SER A 81 15.66 0.14 1.79
CA SER A 81 14.20 0.18 1.81
C SER A 81 13.66 1.61 1.78
N PHE A 82 14.30 2.51 2.53
CA PHE A 82 13.97 3.93 2.55
C PHE A 82 14.26 4.59 1.19
N ALA A 83 15.43 4.34 0.60
CA ALA A 83 15.80 4.90 -0.71
C ALA A 83 14.85 4.45 -1.82
N ILE A 84 14.46 3.16 -1.84
CA ILE A 84 13.48 2.64 -2.80
C ILE A 84 12.12 3.30 -2.57
N GLY A 85 11.65 3.38 -1.33
CA GLY A 85 10.39 4.06 -1.00
C GLY A 85 10.39 5.53 -1.43
N ALA A 86 11.48 6.26 -1.17
CA ALA A 86 11.65 7.64 -1.57
C ALA A 86 11.67 7.81 -3.10
N ALA A 87 12.31 6.89 -3.83
CA ALA A 87 12.28 6.91 -5.30
C ALA A 87 10.87 6.72 -5.85
N TYR A 88 10.09 5.77 -5.31
CA TYR A 88 8.70 5.55 -5.73
C TYR A 88 7.80 6.74 -5.38
N ALA A 89 7.97 7.31 -4.17
CA ALA A 89 7.26 8.51 -3.74
C ALA A 89 7.60 9.72 -4.62
N GLY A 90 8.86 9.89 -5.02
CA GLY A 90 9.30 10.95 -5.93
C GLY A 90 8.66 10.84 -7.31
N VAL A 91 8.60 9.62 -7.88
CA VAL A 91 7.89 9.39 -9.15
C VAL A 91 6.39 9.67 -9.01
N ALA A 92 5.76 9.20 -7.92
CA ALA A 92 4.35 9.48 -7.66
C ALA A 92 4.07 10.99 -7.51
N GLY A 93 4.96 11.73 -6.83
CA GLY A 93 4.87 13.18 -6.68
C GLY A 93 5.03 13.93 -8.00
N ALA A 94 5.96 13.50 -8.86
CA ALA A 94 6.12 14.07 -10.20
C ALA A 94 4.87 13.88 -11.06
N LEU A 95 4.26 12.68 -11.02
CA LEU A 95 2.99 12.43 -11.69
C LEU A 95 1.86 13.29 -11.09
N PHE A 96 1.76 13.38 -9.77
CA PHE A 96 0.75 14.21 -9.12
C PHE A 96 0.84 15.68 -9.54
N ALA A 97 2.06 16.24 -9.56
CA ALA A 97 2.30 17.62 -9.98
C ALA A 97 1.89 17.87 -11.44
N SER A 98 2.21 16.94 -12.35
CA SER A 98 1.78 17.03 -13.76
C SER A 98 0.27 16.81 -13.96
N LEU A 99 -0.39 16.07 -13.07
CA LEU A 99 -1.84 15.86 -13.11
C LEU A 99 -2.59 17.15 -12.76
N VAL A 100 -2.21 17.76 -11.65
CA VAL A 100 -2.85 18.97 -11.10
C VAL A 100 -2.35 20.24 -11.81
N GLN A 101 -1.23 20.15 -12.55
CA GLN A 101 -0.57 21.25 -13.29
C GLN A 101 -0.16 22.45 -12.41
N PHE A 102 -0.24 22.26 -11.10
CA PHE A 102 0.04 23.23 -10.06
C PHE A 102 0.57 22.49 -8.85
N ILE A 103 1.58 23.06 -8.19
CA ILE A 103 2.10 22.50 -6.95
C ILE A 103 2.31 23.59 -5.92
N ASP A 104 1.68 23.42 -4.77
CA ASP A 104 1.80 24.26 -3.59
C ASP A 104 2.06 23.37 -2.35
N PRO A 105 2.59 23.93 -1.25
CA PRO A 105 2.93 23.14 -0.06
C PRO A 105 1.71 22.77 0.81
N ALA A 106 0.53 23.38 0.62
CA ALA A 106 -0.62 23.17 1.49
C ALA A 106 -1.12 21.71 1.60
N PRO A 107 -1.19 20.92 0.51
CA PRO A 107 -1.61 19.50 0.60
C PRO A 107 -0.55 18.58 1.23
N PHE A 108 0.71 19.02 1.37
CA PHE A 108 1.81 18.20 1.90
C PHE A 108 1.98 18.36 3.42
N ASN A 109 0.90 18.15 4.15
CA ASN A 109 0.89 18.27 5.60
C ASN A 109 0.96 16.90 6.30
N VAL A 110 1.06 16.92 7.64
CA VAL A 110 1.14 15.71 8.47
C VAL A 110 -0.11 14.84 8.31
N GLU A 111 -1.28 15.46 8.15
CA GLU A 111 -2.55 14.75 7.96
C GLU A 111 -2.52 13.90 6.69
N ALA A 112 -2.04 14.45 5.57
CA ALA A 112 -1.89 13.69 4.32
C ALA A 112 -0.94 12.49 4.48
N SER A 113 0.16 12.66 5.22
CA SER A 113 1.12 11.59 5.49
C SER A 113 0.50 10.46 6.33
N ILE A 114 -0.26 10.83 7.37
CA ILE A 114 -1.02 9.88 8.19
C ILE A 114 -2.06 9.17 7.31
N MET A 115 -2.76 9.89 6.44
CA MET A 115 -3.76 9.32 5.56
C MET A 115 -3.16 8.26 4.61
N MET A 116 -2.02 8.56 3.98
CA MET A 116 -1.30 7.60 3.15
C MET A 116 -0.83 6.37 3.95
N TYR A 117 -0.34 6.57 5.16
CA TYR A 117 0.02 5.47 6.05
C TYR A 117 -1.20 4.59 6.40
N LEU A 118 -2.33 5.21 6.74
CA LEU A 118 -3.57 4.49 7.04
C LEU A 118 -4.07 3.69 5.83
N MET A 119 -3.95 4.21 4.61
CA MET A 119 -4.28 3.45 3.39
C MET A 119 -3.44 2.17 3.31
N VAL A 120 -2.13 2.24 3.55
CA VAL A 120 -1.23 1.06 3.55
C VAL A 120 -1.64 0.06 4.64
N VAL A 121 -1.93 0.54 5.85
CA VAL A 121 -2.32 -0.28 7.00
C VAL A 121 -3.65 -0.99 6.75
N VAL A 122 -4.67 -0.26 6.27
CA VAL A 122 -5.99 -0.81 5.95
C VAL A 122 -5.90 -1.86 4.85
N GLY A 123 -5.08 -1.60 3.83
CA GLY A 123 -4.84 -2.54 2.74
C GLY A 123 -4.15 -3.83 3.18
N GLY A 124 -3.24 -3.71 4.15
CA GLY A 124 -2.47 -4.81 4.73
C GLY A 124 -0.98 -4.76 4.33
N PRO A 125 -0.06 -4.35 5.23
CA PRO A 125 1.36 -4.20 4.90
C PRO A 125 2.08 -5.54 4.65
N GLY A 126 1.42 -6.68 4.93
CA GLY A 126 1.88 -8.03 4.59
C GLY A 126 1.73 -8.42 3.13
N TYR A 127 0.89 -7.70 2.37
CA TYR A 127 0.47 -8.13 1.04
C TYR A 127 0.98 -7.18 -0.04
N PHE A 128 1.48 -7.73 -1.14
CA PHE A 128 1.97 -6.94 -2.28
C PHE A 128 0.92 -5.97 -2.82
N PHE A 129 -0.33 -6.44 -2.97
CA PHE A 129 -1.45 -5.61 -3.43
C PHE A 129 -2.16 -4.84 -2.31
N GLY A 130 -1.67 -4.95 -1.06
CA GLY A 130 -2.27 -4.30 0.11
C GLY A 130 -2.39 -2.80 -0.06
N PRO A 131 -1.27 -2.09 -0.26
CA PRO A 131 -1.29 -0.64 -0.49
C PRO A 131 -2.22 -0.20 -1.63
N MET A 132 -2.32 -0.98 -2.70
CA MET A 132 -3.19 -0.66 -3.84
C MET A 132 -4.67 -0.75 -3.47
N LEU A 133 -5.08 -1.81 -2.76
CA LEU A 133 -6.44 -1.96 -2.27
C LEU A 133 -6.77 -0.92 -1.18
N GLY A 134 -5.81 -0.64 -0.31
CA GLY A 134 -5.89 0.39 0.71
C GLY A 134 -6.07 1.79 0.14
N ALA A 135 -5.35 2.13 -0.94
CA ALA A 135 -5.51 3.39 -1.65
C ALA A 135 -6.88 3.47 -2.34
N ALA A 136 -7.37 2.39 -2.96
CA ALA A 136 -8.71 2.35 -3.54
C ALA A 136 -9.79 2.61 -2.48
N VAL A 137 -9.69 1.97 -1.31
CA VAL A 137 -10.59 2.23 -0.18
C VAL A 137 -10.43 3.65 0.34
N GLY A 138 -9.20 4.13 0.50
CA GLY A 138 -8.91 5.48 0.98
C GLY A 138 -9.43 6.59 0.07
N VAL A 139 -9.62 6.33 -1.22
CA VAL A 139 -10.19 7.29 -2.18
C VAL A 139 -11.71 7.14 -2.27
N ILE A 140 -12.22 5.91 -2.40
CA ILE A 140 -13.65 5.66 -2.62
C ILE A 140 -14.44 5.87 -1.34
N LEU A 141 -13.92 5.45 -0.18
CA LEU A 141 -14.65 5.50 1.08
C LEU A 141 -15.00 6.93 1.51
N PRO A 142 -14.07 7.92 1.50
CA PRO A 142 -14.44 9.31 1.80
C PRO A 142 -15.46 9.90 0.82
N GLU A 143 -15.40 9.54 -0.47
CA GLU A 143 -16.39 10.01 -1.45
C GLU A 143 -17.79 9.46 -1.13
N TRP A 144 -17.87 8.21 -0.68
CA TRP A 144 -19.12 7.63 -0.18
C TRP A 144 -19.57 8.27 1.13
N LEU A 145 -18.64 8.59 2.03
CA LEU A 145 -18.90 9.25 3.31
C LEU A 145 -19.14 10.76 3.18
N ARG A 146 -19.13 11.31 1.97
CA ARG A 146 -19.34 12.75 1.73
C ARG A 146 -20.69 13.26 2.28
N PHE A 147 -21.68 12.37 2.45
CA PHE A 147 -22.94 12.70 3.12
C PHE A 147 -22.76 13.09 4.60
N ALA A 148 -21.70 12.63 5.26
CA ALA A 148 -21.41 12.91 6.67
C ALA A 148 -20.75 14.28 6.90
N GLN A 149 -20.41 15.01 5.83
CA GLN A 149 -19.82 16.35 5.85
C GLN A 149 -18.71 16.50 6.91
N ALA A 150 -18.95 17.28 7.97
CA ALA A 150 -17.97 17.59 9.01
C ALA A 150 -17.53 16.37 9.85
N TRP A 151 -18.29 15.27 9.82
CA TRP A 151 -18.02 14.08 10.63
C TRP A 151 -17.20 13.03 9.86
N TYR A 152 -16.85 13.27 8.59
CA TYR A 152 -16.23 12.25 7.75
C TYR A 152 -14.90 11.74 8.32
N LEU A 153 -14.03 12.61 8.85
CA LEU A 153 -12.74 12.21 9.44
C LEU A 153 -12.95 11.30 10.65
N PHE A 154 -13.94 11.62 11.48
CA PHE A 154 -14.27 10.82 12.65
C PHE A 154 -14.80 9.44 12.25
N VAL A 155 -15.73 9.38 11.29
CA VAL A 155 -16.31 8.13 10.80
C VAL A 155 -15.24 7.29 10.07
N PHE A 156 -14.41 7.91 9.25
CA PHE A 156 -13.31 7.23 8.55
C PHE A 156 -12.28 6.67 9.55
N GLY A 157 -11.77 7.51 10.46
CA GLY A 157 -10.79 7.09 11.45
C GLY A 157 -11.30 5.99 12.37
N SER A 158 -12.55 6.09 12.84
CA SER A 158 -13.18 5.03 13.65
C SER A 158 -13.38 3.74 12.84
N ALA A 159 -13.80 3.82 11.58
CA ALA A 159 -13.90 2.64 10.71
C ALA A 159 -12.53 1.95 10.53
N VAL A 160 -11.45 2.73 10.35
CA VAL A 160 -10.09 2.19 10.27
C VAL A 160 -9.66 1.52 11.59
N VAL A 161 -9.92 2.14 12.74
CA VAL A 161 -9.60 1.54 14.05
C VAL A 161 -10.36 0.23 14.27
N VAL A 162 -11.67 0.21 13.96
CA VAL A 162 -12.49 -1.01 14.04
C VAL A 162 -11.92 -2.08 13.12
N LEU A 163 -11.52 -1.69 11.90
CA LEU A 163 -10.89 -2.60 10.94
C LEU A 163 -9.56 -3.14 11.46
N MET A 164 -8.72 -2.36 12.11
CA MET A 164 -7.47 -2.85 12.71
C MET A 164 -7.70 -3.80 13.89
N ILE A 165 -8.74 -3.56 14.70
CA ILE A 165 -9.12 -4.45 15.81
C ILE A 165 -9.59 -5.80 15.27
N TRP A 166 -10.39 -5.80 14.20
CA TRP A 166 -11.00 -7.02 13.67
C TRP A 166 -10.09 -7.74 12.67
N LEU A 167 -9.36 -7.01 11.83
CA LEU A 167 -8.44 -7.46 10.78
C LEU A 167 -7.05 -6.80 10.96
N PRO A 168 -6.23 -7.27 11.92
CA PRO A 168 -4.90 -6.71 12.18
C PRO A 168 -3.94 -6.84 10.99
N ASP A 169 -4.16 -7.82 10.11
CA ASP A 169 -3.35 -8.05 8.90
C ASP A 169 -3.84 -7.24 7.66
N GLY A 170 -4.91 -6.45 7.82
CA GLY A 170 -5.53 -5.63 6.77
C GLY A 170 -6.56 -6.38 5.90
N LEU A 171 -7.16 -5.68 4.96
CA LEU A 171 -8.28 -6.16 4.12
C LEU A 171 -7.93 -7.38 3.25
N LEU A 172 -6.70 -7.46 2.74
CA LEU A 172 -6.28 -8.59 1.92
C LEU A 172 -6.11 -9.91 2.70
N SER A 173 -6.16 -9.87 4.04
CA SER A 173 -6.11 -11.08 4.88
C SER A 173 -7.42 -11.86 4.97
N ILE A 174 -8.53 -11.27 4.50
CA ILE A 174 -9.87 -11.87 4.61
C ILE A 174 -9.94 -13.26 3.94
N PRO A 175 -9.45 -13.47 2.71
CA PRO A 175 -9.56 -14.77 2.04
C PRO A 175 -8.74 -15.85 2.76
N ASP A 176 -7.56 -15.51 3.26
CA ASP A 176 -6.67 -16.45 3.97
C ASP A 176 -7.29 -16.89 5.30
N ARG A 177 -7.91 -15.97 6.03
CA ARG A 177 -8.59 -16.26 7.31
C ARG A 177 -9.82 -17.15 7.12
N ILE A 178 -10.57 -16.96 6.02
CA ILE A 178 -11.71 -17.82 5.67
C ILE A 178 -11.23 -19.23 5.31
N ARG A 179 -10.14 -19.36 4.55
CA ARG A 179 -9.54 -20.66 4.19
C ARG A 179 -9.01 -21.40 5.41
N ALA A 180 -8.29 -20.71 6.31
CA ALA A 180 -7.79 -21.29 7.55
C ALA A 180 -8.93 -21.82 8.46
N LYS A 181 -10.06 -21.09 8.52
CA LYS A 181 -11.25 -21.50 9.28
C LYS A 181 -11.99 -22.70 8.64
N ARG A 182 -11.95 -22.83 7.31
CA ARG A 182 -12.47 -24.00 6.59
C ARG A 182 -11.60 -25.24 6.81
N GLN A 183 -10.28 -25.11 6.65
CA GLN A 183 -9.34 -26.22 6.83
C GLN A 183 -9.34 -26.77 8.26
N SER A 184 -9.44 -25.89 9.27
CA SER A 184 -9.58 -26.32 10.67
C SER A 184 -10.90 -27.03 10.95
N ARG A 185 -12.01 -26.62 10.31
CA ARG A 185 -13.30 -27.31 10.40
C ARG A 185 -13.25 -28.68 9.71
N GLU A 186 -12.66 -28.78 8.53
CA GLU A 186 -12.48 -30.04 7.80
C GLU A 186 -11.58 -31.00 8.58
N ALA A 187 -10.45 -30.52 9.12
CA ALA A 187 -9.57 -31.32 9.97
C ALA A 187 -10.25 -31.79 11.27
N SER A 188 -11.10 -30.95 11.88
CA SER A 188 -11.88 -31.32 13.07
C SER A 188 -12.97 -32.34 12.74
N ALA A 189 -13.64 -32.22 11.58
CA ALA A 189 -14.64 -33.17 11.12
C ALA A 189 -14.03 -34.54 10.78
N LEU A 190 -12.85 -34.56 10.16
CA LEU A 190 -12.10 -35.79 9.89
C LEU A 190 -11.66 -36.49 11.18
N ARG A 191 -11.18 -35.74 12.18
CA ARG A 191 -10.86 -36.30 13.52
C ARG A 191 -12.08 -36.87 14.22
N ALA A 192 -13.23 -36.20 14.14
CA ALA A 192 -14.49 -36.69 14.71
C ALA A 192 -15.01 -37.95 14.01
N ALA A 193 -14.85 -38.05 12.69
CA ALA A 193 -15.23 -39.24 11.92
C ALA A 193 -14.30 -40.45 12.23
N ALA A 194 -12.99 -40.21 12.37
CA ALA A 194 -12.03 -41.24 12.73
C ALA A 194 -12.33 -41.86 14.11
N GLY A 195 -12.59 -41.03 15.14
CA GLY A 195 -12.93 -41.52 16.48
C GLY A 195 -14.25 -42.31 16.54
N LYS A 196 -15.21 -42.01 15.66
CA LYS A 196 -16.46 -42.77 15.54
C LYS A 196 -16.27 -44.17 14.95
N SER A 197 -15.24 -44.37 14.13
CA SER A 197 -14.93 -45.67 13.51
C SER A 197 -14.16 -46.63 14.42
N GLU A 198 -13.41 -46.11 15.40
CA GLU A 198 -12.73 -46.90 16.43
C GLU A 198 -13.71 -47.38 17.52
N GLY A 199 -14.66 -46.54 17.93
CA GLY A 199 -15.68 -46.91 18.92
C GLY A 199 -16.73 -47.91 18.43
N LEU A 200 -16.83 -48.19 17.13
CA LEU A 200 -17.71 -49.22 16.57
C LEU A 200 -17.03 -50.61 16.50
N LYS A 201 -15.71 -50.66 16.70
CA LYS A 201 -14.91 -51.90 16.65
C LYS A 201 -14.60 -52.47 18.03
N ALA A 202 -14.98 -51.78 19.11
CA ALA A 202 -14.92 -52.25 20.50
C ALA A 202 -16.31 -52.74 20.93
#